data_AF-A0A8S9FHF1-F1
#
_entry.id   AF-A0A8S9FHF1-F1
#
_cell.length_a   1.000
_cell.length_b   1.000
_cell.length_c   1.000
_cell.angle_alpha   90.00
_cell.angle_beta   90.00
_cell.angle_gamma   90.00
#
_symmetry.space_group_name_H-M   'P 1'
#
loop_
_entity.id
_entity.type
_entity.pdbx_description
1 polymer ?
#
loop_
_entity_poly.entity_id
_entity_poly.type
_entity_poly.pdbx_seq_one_letter_code
_entity_poly.pdbx_strand_id
1 'polypeptide(L)'
;MEGLAIRASLPKKKFSFKSKPSSSSSTKIQKRDLAPPPTNVVVRDSPGFRNKRGETLAKRFRSSSSSSSMGEFTLSDLDSCRVHLTGTVNALFIHRLRNCSVYTGPVLGSILIDDVEDCVLVVASHQIRIHRAKKSDFYLRVRSRPIIEDSSGVRFGPYCLGYGGIEEDLKTAGLEEETESWANVDDFLWLRAVHSPNWSLLPQEERLSSVSISGEGDS
;
A
#
# COMPACT_ATOMS: atom_id res chain seq x y z
N MET A 1 -0.31 45.47 -34.98
CA MET A 1 -1.26 45.48 -33.85
C MET A 1 -2.31 44.42 -34.15
N GLU A 2 -2.03 43.17 -33.77
CA GLU A 2 -2.94 42.05 -33.96
C GLU A 2 -3.90 41.97 -32.78
N GLY A 3 -5.19 42.13 -33.06
CA GLY A 3 -6.28 42.02 -32.08
C GLY A 3 -6.73 40.58 -31.93
N LEU A 4 -6.59 40.07 -30.71
CA LEU A 4 -6.87 38.72 -30.25
C LEU A 4 -8.38 38.41 -30.29
N ALA A 5 -8.77 37.36 -31.02
CA ALA A 5 -10.13 36.81 -31.01
C ALA A 5 -10.36 35.98 -29.74
N ILE A 6 -11.28 36.43 -28.88
CA ILE A 6 -11.72 35.68 -27.70
C ILE A 6 -12.78 34.66 -28.14
N ARG A 7 -12.38 33.40 -28.28
CA ARG A 7 -13.30 32.25 -28.37
C ARG A 7 -13.86 31.95 -26.97
N ALA A 8 -15.13 32.28 -26.74
CA ALA A 8 -15.85 31.87 -25.54
C ALA A 8 -16.09 30.34 -25.54
N SER A 9 -15.66 29.70 -24.47
CA SER A 9 -15.77 28.26 -24.20
C SER A 9 -17.21 27.87 -23.82
N LEU A 10 -17.77 26.87 -24.51
CA LEU A 10 -19.05 26.24 -24.17
C LEU A 10 -18.97 25.54 -22.79
N PRO A 11 -19.96 25.73 -21.90
CA PRO A 11 -19.95 25.08 -20.59
C PRO A 11 -20.26 23.58 -20.68
N LYS A 12 -19.37 22.76 -20.09
CA LYS A 12 -19.56 21.32 -19.92
C LYS A 12 -20.73 21.04 -18.97
N LYS A 13 -21.64 20.15 -19.37
CA LYS A 13 -22.85 19.75 -18.64
C LYS A 13 -22.48 19.30 -17.20
N LYS A 14 -22.99 20.03 -16.21
CA LYS A 14 -22.98 19.63 -14.80
C LYS A 14 -24.01 18.51 -14.60
N PHE A 15 -23.56 17.35 -14.15
CA PHE A 15 -24.44 16.33 -13.60
C PHE A 15 -25.13 16.90 -12.35
N SER A 16 -26.47 16.93 -12.34
CA SER A 16 -27.25 17.28 -11.15
C SER A 16 -28.12 16.09 -10.75
N PHE A 17 -28.07 15.73 -9.47
CA PHE A 17 -28.97 14.76 -8.88
C PHE A 17 -30.28 15.48 -8.50
N LYS A 18 -31.38 15.13 -9.15
CA LYS A 18 -32.72 15.58 -8.75
C LYS A 18 -33.20 14.71 -7.58
N SER A 19 -33.33 15.31 -6.40
CA SER A 19 -34.10 14.75 -5.28
C SER A 19 -35.60 15.02 -5.47
N LYS A 20 -36.44 13.98 -5.36
CA LYS A 20 -37.91 14.11 -5.25
C LYS A 20 -38.33 14.03 -3.77
N PRO A 21 -39.40 14.76 -3.36
CA PRO A 21 -39.81 14.85 -1.97
C PRO A 21 -40.64 13.63 -1.50
N SER A 22 -40.65 13.46 -0.17
CA SER A 22 -41.19 12.36 0.61
C SER A 22 -42.73 12.26 0.60
N SER A 23 -43.25 11.04 0.46
CA SER A 23 -44.56 10.66 0.98
C SER A 23 -44.40 9.56 2.02
N SER A 24 -45.07 9.76 3.15
CA SER A 24 -45.07 8.91 4.33
C SER A 24 -45.87 7.62 4.11
N SER A 25 -45.21 6.47 4.21
CA SER A 25 -45.87 5.21 4.54
C SER A 25 -44.97 4.36 5.44
N SER A 26 -45.49 4.09 6.64
CA SER A 26 -44.90 3.25 7.68
C SER A 26 -44.69 1.83 7.17
N THR A 27 -43.43 1.46 6.91
CA THR A 27 -43.05 0.08 6.57
C THR A 27 -41.96 -0.41 7.51
N LYS A 28 -42.23 -1.54 8.16
CA LYS A 28 -41.37 -2.26 9.11
C LYS A 28 -39.94 -2.40 8.56
N ILE A 29 -38.95 -2.00 9.36
CA ILE A 29 -37.53 -2.19 9.08
C ILE A 29 -37.23 -3.70 9.12
N GLN A 30 -37.15 -4.33 7.95
CA GLN A 30 -36.49 -5.61 7.81
C GLN A 30 -34.98 -5.37 7.87
N LYS A 31 -34.33 -5.94 8.88
CA LYS A 31 -32.88 -6.04 9.00
C LYS A 31 -32.39 -6.78 7.75
N ARG A 32 -31.86 -6.04 6.78
CA ARG A 32 -31.10 -6.64 5.68
C ARG A 32 -29.77 -7.04 6.30
N ASP A 33 -29.55 -8.34 6.46
CA ASP A 33 -28.23 -8.87 6.69
C ASP A 33 -27.37 -8.47 5.49
N LEU A 34 -26.57 -7.42 5.68
CA LEU A 34 -25.45 -7.12 4.82
C LEU A 34 -24.50 -8.31 4.99
N ALA A 35 -24.52 -9.21 4.02
CA ALA A 35 -23.49 -10.24 3.92
C ALA A 35 -22.13 -9.52 4.02
N PRO A 36 -21.20 -10.00 4.85
CA PRO A 36 -19.87 -9.42 4.92
C PRO A 36 -19.30 -9.37 3.49
N PRO A 37 -18.56 -8.30 3.12
CA PRO A 37 -17.86 -8.28 1.85
C PRO A 37 -17.00 -9.55 1.75
N PRO A 38 -16.85 -10.18 0.56
CA PRO A 38 -16.03 -11.36 0.44
C PRO A 38 -14.61 -11.02 0.90
N THR A 39 -14.24 -11.50 2.09
CA THR A 39 -12.93 -11.37 2.73
C THR A 39 -11.87 -12.26 2.10
N ASN A 40 -12.22 -12.96 1.04
CA ASN A 40 -11.29 -13.77 0.27
C ASN A 40 -10.51 -12.85 -0.66
N VAL A 41 -9.34 -12.39 -0.19
CA VAL A 41 -8.25 -12.02 -1.08
C VAL A 41 -7.92 -13.27 -1.89
N VAL A 42 -8.54 -13.39 -3.07
CA VAL A 42 -8.22 -14.42 -4.05
C VAL A 42 -6.73 -14.29 -4.30
N VAL A 43 -5.97 -15.36 -4.05
CA VAL A 43 -4.56 -15.43 -4.38
C VAL A 43 -4.48 -15.12 -5.88
N ARG A 44 -4.06 -13.91 -6.22
CA ARG A 44 -4.04 -13.43 -7.61
C ARG A 44 -3.03 -14.27 -8.39
N ASP A 45 -3.37 -14.62 -9.62
CA ASP A 45 -2.49 -15.35 -10.54
C ASP A 45 -1.43 -14.42 -11.16
N SER A 46 -0.73 -13.67 -10.30
CA SER A 46 0.36 -12.80 -10.68
C SER A 46 1.71 -13.50 -10.44
N PRO A 47 2.78 -13.06 -11.14
CA PRO A 47 4.14 -13.40 -10.78
C PRO A 47 4.41 -13.10 -9.30
N GLY A 48 5.21 -13.93 -8.64
CA GLY A 48 5.40 -13.78 -7.20
C GLY A 48 6.26 -14.84 -6.55
N PHE A 49 6.62 -14.60 -5.29
CA PHE A 49 7.22 -15.59 -4.40
C PHE A 49 6.14 -16.25 -3.56
N ARG A 50 6.14 -17.59 -3.52
CA ARG A 50 5.07 -18.37 -2.89
C ARG A 50 5.62 -19.58 -2.15
N ASN A 51 5.03 -19.91 -1.00
CA ASN A 51 5.29 -21.15 -0.26
C ASN A 51 6.77 -21.35 0.08
N LYS A 52 7.42 -20.32 0.60
CA LYS A 52 8.85 -20.33 0.95
C LYS A 52 9.05 -20.25 2.45
N ARG A 53 10.11 -20.88 2.94
CA ARG A 53 10.43 -20.87 4.37
C ARG A 53 11.92 -20.70 4.62
N GLY A 54 12.30 -19.73 5.45
CA GLY A 54 13.70 -19.52 5.84
C GLY A 54 14.61 -19.05 4.71
N GLU A 55 14.06 -18.60 3.58
CA GLU A 55 14.82 -18.23 2.38
C GLU A 55 15.05 -16.72 2.31
N THR A 56 16.17 -16.32 1.67
CA THR A 56 16.38 -14.95 1.21
C THR A 56 16.05 -14.88 -0.27
N LEU A 57 15.05 -14.09 -0.62
CA LEU A 57 14.48 -13.99 -1.96
C LEU A 57 14.76 -12.59 -2.52
N ALA A 58 15.26 -12.50 -3.75
CA ALA A 58 15.58 -11.24 -4.38
C ALA A 58 14.99 -11.15 -5.80
N LYS A 59 14.47 -9.97 -6.16
CA LYS A 59 14.06 -9.65 -7.52
C LYS A 59 14.42 -8.21 -7.85
N ARG A 60 15.04 -8.01 -9.00
CA ARG A 60 15.25 -6.68 -9.60
C ARG A 60 14.27 -6.47 -10.75
N PHE A 61 13.46 -5.43 -10.66
CA PHE A 61 12.63 -4.94 -11.74
C PHE A 61 13.47 -3.96 -12.58
N ARG A 62 13.47 -4.15 -13.90
CA ARG A 62 14.18 -3.27 -14.84
C ARG A 62 13.15 -2.32 -15.46
N SER A 63 13.40 -1.01 -15.41
CA SER A 63 12.68 -0.03 -16.22
C SER A 63 13.05 -0.22 -17.69
N SER A 64 12.41 -1.15 -18.40
CA SER A 64 12.56 -1.24 -19.85
C SER A 64 11.60 -0.26 -20.52
N SER A 65 12.14 0.58 -21.42
CA SER A 65 11.41 1.45 -22.34
C SER A 65 10.50 0.71 -23.35
N SER A 66 10.40 -0.62 -23.26
CA SER A 66 9.44 -1.45 -23.99
C SER A 66 8.28 -1.85 -23.06
N SER A 67 7.08 -1.43 -23.44
CA SER A 67 5.79 -1.48 -22.76
C SER A 67 5.18 -2.87 -22.51
N SER A 68 5.98 -3.88 -22.16
CA SER A 68 5.47 -5.22 -21.79
C SER A 68 5.64 -5.47 -20.28
N SER A 69 4.64 -4.97 -19.55
CA SER A 69 4.23 -5.32 -18.17
C SER A 69 5.29 -5.26 -17.06
N MET A 70 5.54 -4.07 -16.49
CA MET A 70 5.82 -4.00 -15.05
C MET A 70 4.49 -4.24 -14.32
N GLY A 71 4.05 -5.49 -14.26
CA GLY A 71 2.71 -5.87 -13.78
C GLY A 71 2.56 -5.79 -12.26
N GLU A 72 1.63 -6.58 -11.75
CA GLU A 72 1.51 -6.87 -10.32
C GLU A 72 2.50 -7.96 -9.89
N PHE A 73 2.99 -7.86 -8.65
CA PHE A 73 3.81 -8.91 -8.02
C PHE A 73 3.17 -9.35 -6.70
N THR A 74 3.24 -10.64 -6.39
CA THR A 74 2.65 -11.20 -5.16
C THR A 74 3.71 -11.84 -4.28
N LEU A 75 3.67 -11.57 -2.98
CA LEU A 75 4.35 -12.33 -1.94
C LEU A 75 3.26 -13.09 -1.19
N SER A 76 3.27 -14.42 -1.25
CA SER A 76 2.28 -15.22 -0.50
C SER A 76 2.88 -16.40 0.23
N ASP A 77 2.30 -16.76 1.38
CA ASP A 77 2.64 -17.99 2.08
C ASP A 77 4.15 -18.08 2.40
N LEU A 78 4.72 -17.01 2.95
CA LEU A 78 6.13 -16.95 3.33
C LEU A 78 6.26 -17.01 4.85
N ASP A 79 7.16 -17.86 5.33
CA ASP A 79 7.50 -17.99 6.75
C ASP A 79 9.01 -17.76 6.94
N SER A 80 9.39 -16.87 7.85
CA SER A 80 10.80 -16.66 8.23
C SER A 80 11.69 -16.26 7.04
N CYS A 81 11.12 -15.58 6.04
CA CYS A 81 11.82 -15.19 4.81
C CYS A 81 12.30 -13.74 4.85
N ARG A 82 13.38 -13.46 4.12
CA ARG A 82 13.83 -12.10 3.83
C ARG A 82 13.65 -11.81 2.35
N VAL A 83 12.92 -10.76 2.00
CA VAL A 83 12.58 -10.44 0.61
C VAL A 83 13.14 -9.08 0.22
N HIS A 84 13.89 -9.03 -0.88
CA HIS A 84 14.49 -7.84 -1.47
C HIS A 84 13.91 -7.60 -2.87
N LEU A 85 13.08 -6.58 -3.02
CA LEU A 85 12.53 -6.14 -4.30
C LEU A 85 13.15 -4.79 -4.66
N THR A 86 13.91 -4.71 -5.74
CA THR A 86 14.55 -3.45 -6.21
C THR A 86 13.99 -3.05 -7.57
N GLY A 87 13.99 -1.76 -7.90
CA GLY A 87 13.29 -1.23 -9.09
C GLY A 87 11.84 -0.83 -8.78
N THR A 88 11.07 -0.58 -9.83
CA THR A 88 9.65 -0.19 -9.74
C THR A 88 8.70 -1.32 -10.14
N VAL A 89 7.53 -1.38 -9.49
CA VAL A 89 6.44 -2.33 -9.82
C VAL A 89 5.10 -1.59 -9.76
N ASN A 90 4.11 -2.01 -10.56
CA ASN A 90 2.83 -1.31 -10.60
C ASN A 90 1.96 -1.53 -9.35
N ALA A 91 1.92 -2.77 -8.87
CA ALA A 91 1.17 -3.12 -7.68
C ALA A 91 1.85 -4.27 -6.94
N LEU A 92 1.74 -4.28 -5.62
CA LEU A 92 2.28 -5.33 -4.77
C LEU A 92 1.18 -5.90 -3.87
N PHE A 93 1.05 -7.21 -3.89
CA PHE A 93 0.14 -7.96 -3.02
C PHE A 93 0.96 -8.78 -2.03
N ILE A 94 0.68 -8.61 -0.75
CA ILE A 94 1.36 -9.31 0.34
C ILE A 94 0.30 -10.06 1.13
N HIS A 95 0.40 -11.39 1.19
CA HIS A 95 -0.66 -12.21 1.78
C HIS A 95 -0.10 -13.40 2.56
N ARG A 96 -0.49 -13.58 3.83
CA ARG A 96 -0.04 -14.71 4.67
C ARG A 96 1.48 -14.76 4.82
N LEU A 97 2.05 -13.70 5.38
CA LEU A 97 3.46 -13.67 5.78
C LEU A 97 3.59 -13.83 7.29
N ARG A 98 4.58 -14.61 7.72
CA ARG A 98 4.91 -14.84 9.14
C ARG A 98 6.39 -14.68 9.38
N ASN A 99 6.79 -13.95 10.41
CA ASN A 99 8.21 -13.77 10.78
C ASN A 99 9.09 -13.30 9.59
N CYS A 100 8.54 -12.48 8.68
CA CYS A 100 9.22 -12.10 7.45
C CYS A 100 9.76 -10.66 7.51
N SER A 101 10.83 -10.40 6.78
CA SER A 101 11.29 -9.04 6.49
C SER A 101 11.18 -8.75 5.00
N VAL A 102 10.42 -7.73 4.61
CA VAL A 102 10.18 -7.36 3.23
C VAL A 102 10.70 -5.96 2.98
N TYR A 103 11.60 -5.82 2.01
CA TYR A 103 12.21 -4.56 1.62
C TYR A 103 11.97 -4.31 0.14
N THR A 104 11.26 -3.24 -0.19
CA THR A 104 10.85 -2.96 -1.57
C THR A 104 11.24 -1.57 -2.00
N GLY A 105 11.67 -1.45 -3.24
CA GLY A 105 11.62 -0.20 -3.99
C GLY A 105 10.17 0.32 -4.15
N PRO A 106 10.00 1.47 -4.80
CA PRO A 106 8.71 2.12 -4.88
C PRO A 106 7.72 1.40 -5.79
N VAL A 107 6.48 1.36 -5.33
CA VAL A 107 5.33 0.81 -6.05
C VAL A 107 4.53 1.96 -6.65
N LEU A 108 4.40 1.98 -7.97
CA LEU A 108 3.77 3.07 -8.74
C LEU A 108 2.29 3.27 -8.38
N GLY A 109 1.58 2.20 -8.02
CA GLY A 109 0.16 2.21 -7.69
C GLY A 109 -0.08 1.99 -6.20
N SER A 110 -0.59 0.82 -5.86
CA SER A 110 -1.03 0.47 -4.51
C SER A 110 -0.36 -0.79 -3.97
N ILE A 111 -0.24 -0.86 -2.66
CA ILE A 111 0.10 -2.07 -1.93
C ILE A 111 -1.11 -2.54 -1.13
N LEU A 112 -1.46 -3.81 -1.29
CA LEU A 112 -2.44 -4.49 -0.46
C LEU A 112 -1.72 -5.53 0.40
N ILE A 113 -1.85 -5.38 1.72
CA ILE A 113 -1.23 -6.24 2.72
C ILE A 113 -2.35 -6.91 3.49
N ASP A 114 -2.35 -8.23 3.53
CA ASP A 114 -3.41 -9.01 4.15
C ASP A 114 -2.82 -10.18 4.94
N ASP A 115 -3.29 -10.38 6.16
CA ASP A 115 -2.90 -11.50 7.02
C ASP A 115 -1.37 -11.62 7.23
N VAL A 116 -0.78 -10.62 7.88
CA VAL A 116 0.66 -10.61 8.21
C VAL A 116 0.87 -10.57 9.72
N GLU A 117 1.88 -11.29 10.21
CA GLU A 117 2.16 -11.35 11.65
C GLU A 117 3.65 -11.47 11.93
N ASP A 118 4.11 -10.75 12.96
CA ASP A 118 5.52 -10.66 13.38
C ASP A 118 6.46 -10.30 12.20
N CYS A 119 6.06 -9.35 11.36
CA CYS A 119 6.78 -8.98 10.15
C CYS A 119 7.35 -7.55 10.22
N VAL A 120 8.41 -7.31 9.44
CA VAL A 120 8.96 -5.97 9.17
C VAL A 120 8.81 -5.67 7.69
N LEU A 121 8.10 -4.59 7.34
CA LEU A 121 7.82 -4.22 5.96
C LEU A 121 8.30 -2.80 5.67
N VAL A 122 9.32 -2.66 4.84
CA VAL A 122 9.86 -1.39 4.36
C VAL A 122 9.41 -1.18 2.92
N VAL A 123 8.38 -0.35 2.74
CA VAL A 123 7.66 -0.22 1.45
C VAL A 123 7.32 1.24 1.13
N ALA A 124 7.28 1.57 -0.17
CA ALA A 124 6.89 2.90 -0.64
C ALA A 124 5.81 2.78 -1.74
N SER A 125 4.74 3.56 -1.65
CA SER A 125 3.62 3.49 -2.62
C SER A 125 2.72 4.73 -2.59
N HIS A 126 1.78 4.88 -3.51
CA HIS A 126 0.80 5.98 -3.41
C HIS A 126 -0.29 5.67 -2.38
N GLN A 127 -0.68 4.41 -2.29
CA GLN A 127 -1.78 3.92 -1.45
C GLN A 127 -1.39 2.61 -0.79
N ILE A 128 -1.61 2.51 0.52
CA ILE A 128 -1.32 1.29 1.28
C ILE A 128 -2.56 0.92 2.09
N ARG A 129 -3.05 -0.30 1.88
CA ARG A 129 -4.14 -0.89 2.65
C ARG A 129 -3.63 -2.13 3.37
N ILE A 130 -3.89 -2.19 4.66
CA ILE A 130 -3.41 -3.24 5.56
C ILE A 130 -4.61 -3.88 6.23
N HIS A 131 -4.72 -5.18 6.12
CA HIS A 131 -5.82 -5.94 6.69
C HIS A 131 -5.28 -7.13 7.47
N ARG A 132 -5.88 -7.44 8.63
CA ARG A 132 -5.48 -8.58 9.47
C ARG A 132 -3.99 -8.61 9.82
N ALA A 133 -3.38 -7.46 10.11
CA ALA A 133 -1.98 -7.38 10.51
C ALA A 133 -1.82 -7.45 12.03
N LYS A 134 -0.82 -8.20 12.50
CA LYS A 134 -0.54 -8.37 13.93
C LYS A 134 0.93 -8.16 14.24
N LYS A 135 1.25 -7.44 15.32
CA LYS A 135 2.63 -7.32 15.86
C LYS A 135 3.69 -7.04 14.79
N SER A 136 3.38 -6.16 13.84
CA SER A 136 4.21 -5.95 12.66
C SER A 136 4.59 -4.48 12.53
N ASP A 137 5.80 -4.26 12.04
CA ASP A 137 6.40 -2.95 11.87
C ASP A 137 6.39 -2.54 10.40
N PHE A 138 5.88 -1.36 10.13
CA PHE A 138 5.70 -0.80 8.79
C PHE A 138 6.52 0.48 8.64
N TYR A 139 7.56 0.44 7.81
CA TYR A 139 8.37 1.58 7.45
C TYR A 139 7.91 2.09 6.09
N LEU A 140 7.15 3.19 6.08
CA LEU A 140 6.37 3.60 4.93
C LEU A 140 6.82 4.93 4.36
N ARG A 141 6.77 5.03 3.04
CA ARG A 141 6.68 6.30 2.32
C ARG A 141 5.43 6.26 1.47
N VAL A 142 4.52 7.20 1.70
CA VAL A 142 3.19 7.14 1.10
C VAL A 142 2.65 8.52 0.78
N ARG A 143 1.87 8.66 -0.30
CA ARG A 143 1.23 9.94 -0.69
C ARG A 143 -0.12 10.18 0.00
N SER A 144 -0.72 9.14 0.53
CA SER A 144 -1.99 9.18 1.23
C SER A 144 -1.88 8.46 2.58
N ARG A 145 -2.81 8.74 3.48
CA ARG A 145 -2.86 8.07 4.78
C ARG A 145 -3.00 6.56 4.60
N PRO A 146 -2.14 5.72 5.22
CA PRO A 146 -2.35 4.28 5.25
C PRO A 146 -3.69 3.95 5.91
N ILE A 147 -4.35 2.90 5.42
CA ILE A 147 -5.59 2.41 6.01
C ILE A 147 -5.32 1.04 6.62
N ILE A 148 -5.74 0.85 7.88
CA ILE A 148 -5.73 -0.44 8.55
C ILE A 148 -7.16 -0.95 8.80
N GLU A 149 -7.34 -2.25 8.78
CA GLU A 149 -8.59 -2.95 9.10
C GLU A 149 -8.26 -4.27 9.85
N ASP A 150 -9.05 -4.62 10.86
CA ASP A 150 -8.90 -5.86 11.66
C ASP A 150 -7.45 -6.14 12.12
N SER A 151 -6.72 -5.09 12.48
CA SER A 151 -5.28 -5.16 12.80
C SER A 151 -5.02 -4.83 14.26
N SER A 152 -3.92 -5.30 14.83
CA SER A 152 -3.58 -5.05 16.25
C SER A 152 -2.07 -5.08 16.53
N GLY A 153 -1.60 -4.17 17.37
CA GLY A 153 -0.18 -4.07 17.73
C GLY A 153 0.72 -3.77 16.53
N VAL A 154 0.21 -3.04 15.53
CA VAL A 154 1.01 -2.62 14.37
C VAL A 154 1.69 -1.29 14.62
N ARG A 155 2.91 -1.10 14.13
CA ARG A 155 3.69 0.11 14.41
C ARG A 155 4.22 0.73 13.12
N PHE A 156 4.27 2.06 13.07
CA PHE A 156 4.60 2.79 11.85
C PHE A 156 5.83 3.68 12.01
N GLY A 157 6.71 3.68 11.00
CA GLY A 157 7.91 4.49 10.92
C GLY A 157 8.16 5.00 9.49
N PRO A 158 9.14 5.90 9.30
CA PRO A 158 9.49 6.42 7.99
C PRO A 158 10.24 5.38 7.15
N TYR A 159 10.01 5.35 5.85
CA TYR A 159 10.77 4.53 4.91
C TYR A 159 12.28 4.80 4.99
N CYS A 160 13.08 3.73 5.07
CA CYS A 160 14.52 3.82 5.31
C CYS A 160 15.36 2.91 4.40
N LEU A 161 14.82 2.49 3.25
CA LEU A 161 15.54 1.63 2.30
C LEU A 161 16.43 2.44 1.37
N GLY A 162 17.65 1.94 1.14
CA GLY A 162 18.57 2.41 0.11
C GLY A 162 19.10 1.25 -0.75
N TYR A 163 19.29 1.50 -2.04
CA TYR A 163 20.02 0.64 -2.97
C TYR A 163 20.44 1.46 -4.20
N GLY A 164 21.37 0.96 -5.01
CA GLY A 164 21.80 1.65 -6.23
C GLY A 164 20.65 1.88 -7.22
N GLY A 165 20.24 3.14 -7.38
CA GLY A 165 19.15 3.60 -8.25
C GLY A 165 17.84 3.97 -7.55
N ILE A 166 17.77 3.91 -6.21
CA ILE A 166 16.53 4.18 -5.46
C ILE A 166 15.98 5.58 -5.70
N GLU A 167 16.83 6.61 -5.84
CA GLU A 167 16.40 7.99 -6.06
C GLU A 167 15.69 8.16 -7.42
N GLU A 168 16.20 7.49 -8.46
CA GLU A 168 15.58 7.49 -9.80
C GLU A 168 14.27 6.71 -9.80
N ASP A 169 14.22 5.57 -9.10
CA ASP A 169 13.00 4.78 -8.95
C ASP A 169 11.92 5.58 -8.20
N LEU A 170 12.28 6.27 -7.11
CA LEU A 170 11.37 7.12 -6.33
C LEU A 170 10.83 8.26 -7.18
N LYS A 171 11.70 8.92 -7.96
CA LYS A 171 11.29 9.97 -8.89
C LYS A 171 10.36 9.44 -9.98
N THR A 172 10.68 8.28 -10.56
CA THR A 172 9.83 7.61 -11.57
C THR A 172 8.46 7.28 -10.99
N ALA A 173 8.41 6.89 -9.72
CA ALA A 173 7.17 6.63 -9.00
C ALA A 173 6.47 7.87 -8.46
N GLY A 174 7.01 9.09 -8.61
CA GLY A 174 6.45 10.29 -8.00
C GLY A 174 6.42 10.22 -6.47
N LEU A 175 7.43 9.61 -5.85
CA LEU A 175 7.62 9.41 -4.41
C LEU A 175 8.97 9.98 -3.93
N GLU A 176 9.53 10.94 -4.67
CA GLU A 176 10.78 11.63 -4.35
C GLU A 176 10.69 12.44 -3.05
N GLU A 177 9.52 13.05 -2.80
CA GLU A 177 9.24 13.82 -1.59
C GLU A 177 8.60 12.94 -0.52
N GLU A 178 9.09 13.05 0.72
CA GLU A 178 8.44 12.49 1.89
C GLU A 178 7.35 13.43 2.40
N THR A 179 6.16 12.90 2.66
CA THR A 179 5.00 13.71 3.09
C THR A 179 4.59 13.47 4.55
N GLU A 180 5.29 12.58 5.25
CA GLU A 180 4.98 12.15 6.63
C GLU A 180 3.60 11.52 6.79
N SER A 181 2.91 11.20 5.69
CA SER A 181 1.60 10.55 5.70
C SER A 181 1.61 9.19 6.42
N TRP A 182 2.78 8.55 6.55
CA TRP A 182 2.97 7.32 7.32
C TRP A 182 2.63 7.48 8.81
N ALA A 183 2.68 8.70 9.36
CA ALA A 183 2.37 8.98 10.76
C ALA A 183 0.87 9.19 11.03
N ASN A 184 0.04 9.24 9.98
CA ASN A 184 -1.39 9.50 10.06
C ASN A 184 -2.17 8.31 9.49
N VAL A 185 -2.46 7.31 10.31
CA VAL A 185 -3.10 6.06 9.89
C VAL A 185 -4.60 6.07 10.18
N ASP A 186 -5.40 5.75 9.17
CA ASP A 186 -6.86 5.60 9.28
C ASP A 186 -7.20 4.16 9.68
N ASP A 187 -7.75 3.96 10.88
CA ASP A 187 -8.28 2.66 11.31
C ASP A 187 -9.77 2.55 10.98
N PHE A 188 -10.09 1.76 9.95
CA PHE A 188 -11.41 1.72 9.34
C PHE A 188 -12.49 1.17 10.27
N LEU A 189 -12.15 0.26 11.18
CA LEU A 189 -13.12 -0.35 12.12
C LEU A 189 -13.20 0.40 13.45
N TRP A 190 -12.32 1.38 13.68
CA TRP A 190 -12.32 2.19 14.89
C TRP A 190 -13.18 3.44 14.75
N LEU A 191 -14.46 3.32 15.12
CA LEU A 191 -15.46 4.39 14.97
C LEU A 191 -15.45 5.42 16.12
N ARG A 192 -14.43 5.42 16.98
CA ARG A 192 -14.36 6.32 18.16
C ARG A 192 -13.51 7.54 17.84
N ALA A 193 -13.82 8.67 18.49
CA ALA A 193 -13.09 9.93 18.30
C ALA A 193 -11.70 9.96 18.98
N VAL A 194 -11.37 8.95 19.79
CA VAL A 194 -10.06 8.82 20.44
C VAL A 194 -9.10 8.05 19.56
N HIS A 195 -7.80 8.18 19.81
CA HIS A 195 -6.77 7.40 19.12
C HIS A 195 -7.05 5.89 19.17
N SER A 196 -6.87 5.21 18.04
CA SER A 196 -7.04 3.75 17.98
C SER A 196 -5.93 3.05 18.78
N PRO A 197 -6.24 2.06 19.63
CA PRO A 197 -5.23 1.28 20.31
C PRO A 197 -4.53 0.25 19.40
N ASN A 198 -5.02 0.07 18.17
CA ASN A 198 -4.56 -0.98 17.26
C ASN A 198 -3.21 -0.67 16.62
N TRP A 199 -2.84 0.61 16.58
CA TRP A 199 -1.59 1.07 15.98
C TRP A 199 -0.88 2.11 16.84
N SER A 200 0.42 2.28 16.60
CA SER A 200 1.20 3.37 17.17
C SER A 200 2.33 3.78 16.23
N LEU A 201 3.00 4.89 16.54
CA LEU A 201 4.29 5.21 15.91
C LEU A 201 5.38 4.35 16.55
N LEU A 202 6.40 4.00 15.76
CA LEU A 202 7.64 3.43 16.26
C LEU A 202 8.44 4.51 17.00
N PRO A 203 8.85 4.27 18.27
CA PRO A 203 9.81 5.13 18.97
C PRO A 203 11.11 5.26 18.19
N GLN A 204 11.74 6.43 18.22
CA GLN A 204 12.88 6.73 17.34
C GLN A 204 14.08 5.80 17.62
N GLU A 205 14.27 5.43 18.88
CA GLU A 205 15.30 4.53 19.39
C GLU A 205 15.11 3.06 18.95
N GLU A 206 13.89 2.68 18.60
CA GLU A 206 13.56 1.32 18.11
C GLU A 206 13.56 1.23 16.58
N ARG A 207 13.66 2.37 15.87
CA ARG A 207 13.61 2.41 14.41
C ARG A 207 14.88 1.83 13.80
N LEU A 208 14.71 1.16 12.67
CA LEU A 208 15.80 0.86 11.75
C LEU A 208 16.41 2.17 11.23
N SER A 209 17.72 2.35 11.37
CA SER A 209 18.42 3.56 10.95
C SER A 209 18.42 3.74 9.43
N SER A 210 18.99 2.77 8.72
CA SER A 210 19.04 2.72 7.25
C SER A 210 19.27 1.28 6.83
N VAL A 211 18.46 0.78 5.91
CA VAL A 211 18.63 -0.56 5.35
C VAL A 211 19.21 -0.42 3.96
N SER A 212 20.36 -1.04 3.69
CA SER A 212 20.98 -1.02 2.36
C SER A 212 21.01 -2.40 1.75
N ILE A 213 20.52 -2.54 0.51
CA ILE A 213 20.64 -3.78 -0.27
C ILE A 213 21.84 -3.63 -1.21
N SER A 214 22.92 -4.37 -0.94
CA SER A 214 24.05 -4.50 -1.87
C SER A 214 23.64 -5.37 -3.06
N GLY A 215 23.82 -4.86 -4.28
CA GLY A 215 23.52 -5.60 -5.50
C GLY A 215 24.56 -6.67 -5.76
N GLU A 216 24.42 -7.85 -5.14
CA GLU A 216 25.13 -9.05 -5.56
C GLU A 216 24.10 -10.08 -6.03
N GLY A 217 24.18 -10.48 -7.31
CA GLY A 217 23.39 -11.59 -7.85
C GLY A 217 22.81 -11.35 -9.24
N ASP A 218 23.67 -11.33 -10.26
CA ASP A 218 23.35 -11.97 -11.54
C ASP A 218 24.54 -12.90 -11.82
N SER A 219 24.34 -14.21 -11.60
CA SER A 219 25.22 -15.29 -12.03
C SER A 219 24.34 -16.44 -12.52
#